data_AF-A0A6F9AR82-F1
#
_entry.id   AF-A0A6F9AR82-F1
#
_cell.length_a   1.000
_cell.length_b   1.000
_cell.length_c   1.000
_cell.angle_alpha   90.00
_cell.angle_beta   90.00
_cell.angle_gamma   90.00
#
_symmetry.space_group_name_H-M   'P 1'
#
loop_
_entity.id
_entity.type
_entity.pdbx_description
1 polymer ?
#
loop_
_entity_poly.entity_id
_entity_poly.type
_entity_poly.pdbx_seq_one_letter_code
_entity_poly.pdbx_strand_id
1 'polypeptide(L)'
;TGDKHEPSYYTLNSKSKGSNTTACLATDFSAHNATDSETLFNGTEATRVNGDSYYSQVALGDKCKNDPKINFLSLTILGLRILFLKTIVFNVLMTLRLWMS
;
A
#
# COMPACT_ATOMS: atom_id res chain seq x y z
N THR A 1 -20.27 25.58 4.42
CA THR A 1 -18.93 25.01 4.21
C THR A 1 -19.07 23.53 4.51
N GLY A 2 -19.14 22.68 3.49
CA GLY A 2 -19.41 21.25 3.70
C GLY A 2 -18.12 20.53 4.10
N ASP A 3 -18.17 19.71 5.14
CA ASP A 3 -17.01 18.96 5.60
C ASP A 3 -16.56 17.96 4.53
N LYS A 4 -15.27 17.99 4.20
CA LYS A 4 -14.67 17.01 3.29
C LYS A 4 -14.56 15.68 4.02
N HIS A 5 -15.17 14.65 3.46
CA HIS A 5 -15.09 13.29 3.97
C HIS A 5 -14.24 12.44 3.01
N GLU A 6 -13.23 11.78 3.55
CA GLU A 6 -12.34 10.89 2.80
C GLU A 6 -12.99 9.53 2.58
N PRO A 7 -12.64 8.81 1.49
CA PRO A 7 -13.24 7.53 1.16
C PRO A 7 -12.81 6.42 2.13
N SER A 8 -13.79 5.61 2.53
CA SER A 8 -13.57 4.33 3.19
C SER A 8 -13.44 3.23 2.14
N TYR A 9 -12.38 2.44 2.20
CA TYR A 9 -12.06 1.39 1.23
C TYR A 9 -12.35 0.00 1.81
N TYR A 10 -13.13 -0.80 1.08
CA TYR A 10 -13.48 -2.17 1.44
C TYR A 10 -13.12 -3.13 0.32
N THR A 11 -12.38 -4.19 0.68
CA THR A 11 -12.08 -5.29 -0.24
C THR A 11 -13.22 -6.30 -0.20
N LEU A 12 -13.84 -6.53 -1.36
CA LEU A 12 -14.90 -7.51 -1.56
C LEU A 12 -14.31 -8.74 -2.24
N ASN A 13 -14.27 -9.85 -1.53
CA ASN A 13 -13.75 -11.11 -2.03
C ASN A 13 -14.91 -12.06 -2.37
N SER A 14 -15.16 -12.27 -3.65
CA SER A 14 -16.14 -13.26 -4.10
C SER A 14 -15.43 -14.55 -4.48
N LYS A 15 -15.78 -15.64 -3.80
CA LYS A 15 -15.40 -17.00 -4.20
C LYS A 15 -16.56 -17.61 -4.97
N SER A 16 -16.49 -17.56 -6.29
CA SER A 16 -17.43 -18.28 -7.16
C SER A 16 -16.83 -19.64 -7.54
N LYS A 17 -17.69 -20.63 -7.77
CA LYS A 17 -17.35 -22.03 -8.06
C LYS A 17 -16.64 -22.13 -9.43
N GLY A 18 -15.37 -21.72 -9.51
CA GLY A 18 -14.56 -21.68 -10.72
C GLY A 18 -13.58 -20.49 -10.83
N SER A 19 -13.82 -19.37 -10.11
CA SER A 19 -12.94 -18.19 -10.14
C SER A 19 -13.02 -17.38 -8.85
N ASN A 20 -11.87 -16.89 -8.37
CA ASN A 20 -11.82 -15.89 -7.32
C ASN A 20 -11.89 -14.51 -7.98
N THR A 21 -12.88 -13.70 -7.62
CA THR A 21 -12.99 -12.32 -8.09
C THR A 21 -12.85 -11.38 -6.90
N THR A 22 -11.90 -10.47 -6.96
CA THR A 22 -11.70 -9.42 -5.96
C THR A 22 -12.18 -8.09 -6.52
N ALA A 23 -13.02 -7.39 -5.76
CA ALA A 23 -13.48 -6.05 -6.05
C ALA A 23 -13.14 -5.11 -4.89
N CYS A 24 -13.12 -3.83 -5.19
CA CYS A 24 -12.77 -2.76 -4.27
C CYS A 24 -13.88 -1.73 -4.27
N LEU A 25 -14.46 -1.50 -3.10
CA LEU A 25 -15.51 -0.53 -2.87
C LEU A 25 -14.91 0.66 -2.13
N ALA A 26 -14.91 1.84 -2.75
CA ALA A 26 -14.69 3.12 -2.09
C ALA A 26 -16.05 3.75 -1.80
N THR A 27 -16.32 4.16 -0.57
CA THR A 27 -17.61 4.73 -0.14
C THR A 27 -17.42 5.88 0.86
N ASP A 28 -18.51 6.58 1.18
CA ASP A 28 -18.61 7.65 2.17
C ASP A 28 -17.84 8.93 1.82
N PHE A 29 -17.31 9.09 0.61
CA PHE A 29 -16.58 10.29 0.24
C PHE A 29 -17.47 11.41 -0.30
N SER A 30 -17.15 12.67 0.01
CA SER A 30 -17.96 13.82 -0.42
C SER A 30 -17.43 14.56 -1.64
N ALA A 31 -16.17 14.29 -2.05
CA ALA A 31 -15.53 14.93 -3.19
C ALA A 31 -15.45 13.96 -4.38
N HIS A 32 -15.92 14.37 -5.57
CA HIS A 32 -15.93 13.52 -6.76
C HIS A 32 -14.54 12.99 -7.15
N ASN A 33 -13.48 13.73 -6.82
CA ASN A 33 -12.08 13.39 -7.11
C ASN A 33 -11.35 12.72 -5.93
N ALA A 34 -12.08 12.21 -4.94
CA ALA A 34 -11.46 11.65 -3.74
C ALA A 34 -10.70 10.32 -3.99
N THR A 35 -11.02 9.62 -5.08
CA THR A 35 -10.40 8.36 -5.47
C THR A 35 -9.34 8.50 -6.58
N ASP A 36 -9.10 9.71 -7.09
CA ASP A 36 -8.14 9.99 -8.18
C ASP A 36 -6.70 9.58 -7.84
N SER A 37 -6.35 9.52 -6.55
CA SER A 37 -5.04 9.07 -6.08
C SER A 37 -4.80 7.58 -6.29
N GLU A 38 -5.86 6.78 -6.41
CA GLU A 38 -5.80 5.33 -6.57
C GLU A 38 -6.03 4.97 -8.04
N THR A 39 -4.98 4.51 -8.71
CA THR A 39 -5.02 4.16 -10.15
C THR A 39 -6.04 3.08 -10.50
N LEU A 40 -6.46 2.29 -9.51
CA LEU A 40 -7.48 1.25 -9.64
C LEU A 40 -8.84 1.82 -10.09
N PHE A 41 -9.17 3.05 -9.71
CA PHE A 41 -10.49 3.64 -9.93
C PHE A 41 -10.59 4.53 -11.18
N ASN A 42 -9.49 4.74 -11.91
CA ASN A 42 -9.44 5.63 -13.07
C ASN A 42 -10.34 5.18 -14.24
N GLY A 43 -10.73 3.91 -14.29
CA GLY A 43 -11.63 3.36 -15.31
C GLY A 43 -13.10 3.25 -14.88
N THR A 44 -13.44 3.74 -13.69
CA THR A 44 -14.77 3.56 -13.08
C THR A 44 -15.33 4.92 -12.67
N GLU A 45 -16.65 5.09 -12.71
CA GLU A 45 -17.29 6.37 -12.37
C GLU A 45 -17.85 6.34 -10.95
N ALA A 46 -17.63 7.42 -10.20
CA ALA A 46 -18.22 7.59 -8.88
C ALA A 46 -19.73 7.86 -9.03
N THR A 47 -20.55 7.05 -8.36
CA THR A 47 -22.00 7.23 -8.36
C THR A 47 -22.47 7.78 -7.03
N ARG A 48 -23.52 8.60 -7.08
CA ARG A 48 -24.13 9.18 -5.89
C ARG A 48 -25.29 8.30 -5.45
N VAL A 49 -25.31 7.94 -4.16
CA VAL A 49 -26.43 7.22 -3.58
C VAL A 49 -27.64 8.16 -3.54
N ASN A 50 -28.79 7.69 -4.04
CA ASN A 50 -29.98 8.54 -4.19
C ASN A 50 -30.49 9.03 -2.82
N GLY A 51 -30.43 10.34 -2.58
CA GLY A 51 -30.81 10.96 -1.31
C GLY A 51 -29.65 11.38 -0.41
N ASP A 52 -28.42 10.92 -0.69
CA ASP A 52 -27.24 11.21 0.14
C ASP A 52 -26.30 12.26 -0.46
N SER A 53 -25.45 12.86 0.36
CA SER A 53 -24.36 13.77 -0.07
C SER A 53 -23.05 13.07 -0.41
N TYR A 54 -23.03 11.74 -0.34
CA TYR A 54 -21.84 10.91 -0.47
C TYR A 54 -21.83 10.15 -1.79
N TYR A 55 -20.62 9.87 -2.24
CA TYR A 55 -20.32 9.11 -3.44
C TYR A 55 -19.79 7.72 -3.07
N SER A 56 -19.98 6.79 -3.99
CA SER A 56 -19.45 5.44 -3.92
C SER A 56 -18.92 5.01 -5.29
N GLN A 57 -17.88 4.20 -5.31
CA GLN A 57 -17.23 3.74 -6.54
C GLN A 57 -16.73 2.31 -6.34
N VAL A 58 -16.85 1.48 -7.38
CA VAL A 58 -16.43 0.07 -7.35
C VAL A 58 -15.48 -0.20 -8.50
N ALA A 59 -14.34 -0.79 -8.21
CA ALA A 59 -13.37 -1.24 -9.20
C ALA A 59 -12.98 -2.71 -8.97
N LEU A 60 -12.68 -3.43 -10.06
CA LEU A 60 -12.19 -4.80 -9.99
C LEU A 60 -10.67 -4.80 -9.87
N GLY A 61 -10.14 -5.44 -8.83
CA GLY A 61 -8.70 -5.55 -8.62
C GLY A 61 -8.35 -6.19 -7.30
N ASP A 62 -7.09 -6.62 -7.19
CA ASP A 62 -6.62 -7.43 -6.06
C ASP A 62 -6.35 -6.62 -4.79
N LYS A 63 -6.17 -5.30 -4.88
CA LYS A 63 -5.91 -4.41 -3.74
C LYS A 63 -6.51 -3.02 -3.95
N CYS A 64 -7.25 -2.54 -2.95
CA CYS A 64 -7.97 -1.26 -3.01
C CYS A 64 -7.10 -0.05 -2.66
N LYS A 65 -5.97 -0.30 -2.02
CA LYS A 65 -4.99 0.71 -1.65
C LYS A 65 -3.61 0.14 -1.89
N ASN A 66 -2.81 0.86 -2.68
CA ASN A 66 -1.39 0.55 -2.77
C ASN A 66 -0.71 1.12 -1.53
N ASP A 67 -0.50 0.30 -0.49
CA ASP A 67 0.39 0.69 0.61
C ASP A 67 1.84 0.64 0.12
N PRO A 68 2.56 1.77 -0.06
CA PRO A 68 3.96 1.76 -0.48
C PRO A 68 4.93 1.21 0.60
N LYS A 69 4.41 0.55 1.63
CA LYS A 69 5.15 0.11 2.84
C LYS A 69 6.08 -1.09 2.62
N ILE A 70 6.13 -1.66 1.41
CA ILE A 70 6.92 -2.86 1.08
C ILE A 70 8.43 -2.61 0.96
N ASN A 71 8.87 -1.35 0.85
CA ASN A 71 10.28 -1.06 0.54
C ASN A 71 11.10 -0.55 1.73
N PHE A 72 10.50 0.03 2.78
CA PHE A 72 11.29 0.59 3.87
C PHE A 72 11.87 -0.48 4.80
N LEU A 73 11.03 -1.43 5.23
CA LEU A 73 11.47 -2.55 6.08
C LEU A 73 12.51 -3.43 5.37
N SER A 74 12.32 -3.69 4.06
CA SER A 74 13.27 -4.46 3.24
C SER A 74 14.62 -3.73 3.08
N LEU A 75 14.60 -2.42 2.79
CA LEU A 75 15.81 -1.59 2.70
C LEU A 75 16.55 -1.51 4.04
N THR A 76 15.82 -1.34 5.15
CA THR A 76 16.43 -1.31 6.49
C THR A 76 17.09 -2.65 6.84
N ILE A 77 16.47 -3.78 6.49
CA ILE A 77 17.03 -5.13 6.70
C ILE A 77 18.30 -5.35 5.86
N LEU A 78 18.28 -4.96 4.58
CA LEU A 78 19.46 -5.04 3.71
C LEU A 78 20.59 -4.13 4.22
N GLY A 79 20.28 -2.90 4.63
CA GLY A 79 21.24 -1.96 5.21
C GLY A 79 21.90 -2.51 6.48
N LEU A 80 21.11 -3.11 7.37
CA LEU A 80 21.62 -3.69 8.62
C LEU A 80 22.57 -4.87 8.36
N ARG A 81 22.29 -5.72 7.36
CA ARG A 81 23.18 -6.82 6.95
C ARG A 81 24.54 -6.32 6.44
N ILE A 82 24.54 -5.24 5.65
CA ILE A 82 25.78 -4.63 5.13
C ILE A 82 26.60 -4.01 6.28
N LEU A 83 25.93 -3.33 7.23
CA LEU A 83 26.60 -2.79 8.41
C LEU A 83 27.23 -3.89 9.27
N PHE A 84 26.51 -4.99 9.51
CA PHE A 84 27.05 -6.16 10.22
C PHE A 84 28.25 -6.79 9.51
N LEU A 85 28.18 -6.96 8.17
CA LEU A 85 29.32 -7.49 7.42
C LEU A 85 30.53 -6.54 7.51
N LYS A 86 30.30 -5.23 7.43
CA LYS A 86 31.35 -4.22 7.53
C LYS A 86 32.01 -4.20 8.91
N THR A 87 31.24 -4.38 10.00
CA THR A 87 31.80 -4.46 11.35
C THR A 87 32.59 -5.75 11.57
N ILE A 88 32.09 -6.90 11.10
CA ILE A 88 32.82 -8.19 11.18
C ILE A 88 34.15 -8.08 10.42
N VAL A 89 34.14 -7.59 9.18
CA VAL A 89 35.36 -7.43 8.36
C VAL A 89 36.36 -6.49 9.05
N PHE A 90 35.91 -5.36 9.60
CA PHE A 90 36.81 -4.42 10.28
C PHE A 90 37.42 -5.04 11.55
N ASN A 91 36.62 -5.76 12.34
CA ASN A 91 37.09 -6.39 13.57
C ASN A 91 38.08 -7.54 13.30
N VAL A 92 37.83 -8.34 12.25
CA VAL A 92 38.73 -9.41 11.77
C VAL A 92 40.03 -8.84 11.19
N LEU A 93 39.96 -7.79 10.35
CA LEU A 93 41.17 -7.15 9.80
C LEU A 93 42.02 -6.49 10.90
N MET A 94 41.39 -5.87 11.91
CA MET A 94 42.08 -5.27 13.04
C MET A 94 42.82 -6.34 13.87
N THR A 95 42.15 -7.44 14.18
CA THR A 95 42.76 -8.55 14.92
C THR A 95 43.87 -9.23 14.14
N LEU A 96 43.71 -9.48 12.84
CA LEU A 96 44.77 -10.03 11.98
C LEU A 96 46.00 -9.11 11.91
N ARG A 97 45.82 -7.79 11.81
CA ARG A 97 46.93 -6.83 11.80
C ARG A 97 47.71 -6.78 13.11
N LEU A 98 47.02 -6.89 14.25
CA LEU A 98 47.66 -6.93 15.57
C LEU A 98 48.41 -8.23 15.85
N TRP A 99 48.08 -9.31 15.13
CA TRP A 99 48.72 -10.61 15.28
C TRP A 99 49.92 -10.80 14.34
N MET A 100 49.92 -10.10 13.21
CA MET A 100 51.00 -10.11 12.21
C MET A 100 52.04 -9.00 12.43
N SER A 101 51.88 -8.19 13.48
CA SER A 101 52.83 -7.17 13.94
C SER A 101 53.42 -7.55 15.28
#